data_AF-A0A7C4YJP6-F1
#
_entry.id   AF-A0A7C4YJP6-F1
#
_cell.length_a   1.000
_cell.length_b   1.000
_cell.length_c   1.000
_cell.angle_alpha   90.00
_cell.angle_beta   90.00
_cell.angle_gamma   90.00
#
_symmetry.space_group_name_H-M   'P 1'
#
loop_
_entity.id
_entity.type
_entity.pdbx_description
1 polymer ?
#
loop_
_entity_poly.entity_id
_entity_poly.type
_entity_poly.pdbx_seq_one_letter_code
_entity_poly.pdbx_strand_id
1 'polypeptide(L)'
;MQAFGLPSRGSFSGKHAKSCYHSFASFVLDRTMSASITSPNTGLRDAFGRPYIPAVSPRLKVVLAAIFAAVAVLGASGAYLSSIRLLDLFSGKTYTTPFKYWMLIVHVAIGAVMVVPFLAFGIAHWISARSRPNRHAVRLGLWMFAVGVLVCVTGIALIRLDGMPQLRSETTSHTVVLILHIVLPIIAVALYVLHRRAGPDIQWRWGGYWGAGVALFCVGMLFLHSQDPRQWYQVGPKEGVQYFHPSEARTATGNFIPAETLMMDEYCMKCHADVYKDHLHSAHRFSSFNNPPYLFSVRQTREVGKERDGHVKASRWCAGCHDPVPFFSGAFDDPKFDDEKHPTAHAGITCTACHAITNVNSPIGNGAYTIEEPQHYPWAFSKNPILQWVNNQVVKAEPSFHKKTF
;
A
#
# COMPACT_ATOMS: atom_id res chain seq x y z
N MET A 1 -33.87 -32.09 -36.02
CA MET A 1 -33.39 -33.48 -36.21
C MET A 1 -32.64 -33.87 -34.95
N GLN A 2 -33.00 -34.80 -34.06
CA GLN A 2 -34.08 -35.77 -33.83
C GLN A 2 -34.17 -35.85 -32.27
N ALA A 3 -35.33 -35.58 -31.65
CA ALA A 3 -36.34 -36.55 -31.15
C ALA A 3 -35.82 -37.49 -30.04
N PHE A 4 -36.17 -37.26 -28.76
CA PHE A 4 -37.35 -37.76 -28.00
C PHE A 4 -37.30 -39.25 -27.64
N GLY A 5 -37.52 -39.58 -26.35
CA GLY A 5 -37.88 -40.94 -25.93
C GLY A 5 -37.76 -41.27 -24.43
N LEU A 6 -38.77 -40.85 -23.64
CA LEU A 6 -39.13 -41.49 -22.35
C LEU A 6 -39.82 -42.84 -22.63
N PRO A 7 -39.82 -43.79 -21.67
CA PRO A 7 -40.91 -44.73 -21.55
C PRO A 7 -41.74 -44.56 -20.25
N SER A 8 -43.01 -44.85 -20.48
CA SER A 8 -44.25 -44.80 -19.72
C SER A 8 -44.35 -45.49 -18.35
N ARG A 9 -45.33 -44.96 -17.60
CA ARG A 9 -46.04 -45.46 -16.42
C ARG A 9 -46.68 -46.86 -16.57
N GLY A 10 -46.82 -47.57 -15.44
CA GLY A 10 -47.80 -48.64 -15.22
C GLY A 10 -48.39 -48.60 -13.79
N SER A 11 -49.68 -48.26 -13.70
CA SER A 11 -50.74 -48.60 -12.71
C SER A 11 -50.39 -49.03 -11.26
N PHE A 12 -50.72 -48.27 -10.21
CA PHE A 12 -52.02 -48.18 -9.47
C PHE A 12 -52.49 -49.41 -8.68
N SER A 13 -52.46 -49.28 -7.35
CA SER A 13 -53.52 -49.59 -6.36
C SER A 13 -52.93 -49.26 -4.97
N GLY A 14 -53.36 -48.27 -4.19
CA GLY A 14 -54.72 -47.91 -3.84
C GLY A 14 -55.06 -48.52 -2.48
N LYS A 15 -54.95 -47.73 -1.38
CA LYS A 15 -55.94 -47.64 -0.28
C LYS A 15 -55.51 -46.69 0.86
N HIS A 16 -56.36 -45.68 1.02
CA HIS A 16 -56.74 -44.95 2.23
C HIS A 16 -55.79 -43.92 2.88
N ALA A 17 -56.01 -42.67 2.46
CA ALA A 17 -55.87 -41.46 3.25
C ALA A 17 -57.17 -41.13 4.03
N LYS A 18 -56.99 -40.33 5.11
CA LYS A 18 -57.91 -39.39 5.80
C LYS A 18 -57.84 -39.61 7.32
N SER A 19 -57.27 -38.67 8.09
CA SER A 19 -57.95 -37.50 8.72
C SER A 19 -57.66 -37.65 10.24
N CYS A 20 -57.48 -36.66 11.10
CA CYS A 20 -57.89 -35.26 11.15
C CYS A 20 -57.01 -34.49 12.15
N TYR A 21 -56.93 -33.17 11.98
CA TYR A 21 -56.49 -32.19 12.97
C TYR A 21 -57.54 -32.02 14.09
N HIS A 22 -57.10 -31.42 15.22
CA HIS A 22 -57.81 -31.07 16.47
C HIS A 22 -57.79 -32.11 17.61
N SER A 23 -57.08 -31.81 18.69
CA SER A 23 -57.74 -31.25 19.89
C SER A 23 -56.73 -30.68 20.88
N PHE A 24 -57.00 -29.46 21.29
CA PHE A 24 -56.37 -28.71 22.37
C PHE A 24 -57.12 -29.03 23.68
N ALA A 25 -56.42 -28.87 24.81
CA ALA A 25 -56.95 -28.72 26.17
C ALA A 25 -57.61 -29.93 26.85
N SER A 26 -56.93 -30.49 27.85
CA SER A 26 -57.41 -30.61 29.24
C SER A 26 -56.51 -31.56 30.06
N PHE A 27 -55.60 -31.01 30.86
CA PHE A 27 -55.22 -31.61 32.15
C PHE A 27 -54.48 -30.54 32.98
N VAL A 28 -55.25 -29.81 33.80
CA VAL A 28 -54.74 -28.97 34.88
C VAL A 28 -55.25 -29.59 36.18
N LEU A 29 -54.41 -29.51 37.21
CA LEU A 29 -54.58 -29.89 38.62
C LEU A 29 -54.04 -31.30 38.96
N ASP A 30 -52.79 -31.36 39.42
CA ASP A 30 -52.54 -31.57 40.86
C ASP A 30 -51.10 -31.20 41.26
N ARG A 31 -50.99 -30.68 42.49
CA ARG A 31 -49.79 -30.52 43.35
C ARG A 31 -48.70 -29.51 43.01
N THR A 32 -48.92 -28.33 43.60
CA THR A 32 -47.95 -27.63 44.47
C THR A 32 -46.90 -28.53 45.15
N MET A 33 -45.64 -28.40 44.75
CA MET A 33 -44.53 -28.33 45.69
C MET A 33 -43.64 -27.16 45.30
N SER A 34 -43.61 -26.18 46.20
CA SER A 34 -42.67 -25.07 46.23
C SER A 34 -41.26 -25.63 46.39
N ALA A 35 -40.50 -25.65 45.29
CA ALA A 35 -39.05 -25.72 45.34
C ALA A 35 -38.54 -24.46 44.65
N SER A 36 -38.12 -23.49 45.45
CA SER A 36 -37.33 -22.37 44.95
C SER A 36 -36.05 -22.94 44.35
N ILE A 37 -36.04 -23.12 43.03
CA ILE A 37 -34.81 -23.31 42.27
C ILE A 37 -34.16 -21.94 42.20
N THR A 38 -33.49 -21.55 43.28
CA THR A 38 -32.38 -20.61 43.21
C THR A 38 -31.34 -21.26 42.31
N SER A 39 -31.39 -20.91 41.03
CA SER A 39 -30.35 -21.25 40.06
C SER A 39 -29.00 -20.87 40.68
N PRO A 40 -28.09 -21.83 40.96
CA PRO A 40 -26.80 -21.48 41.53
C PRO A 40 -26.07 -20.70 40.45
N ASN A 41 -25.83 -19.43 40.73
CA ASN A 41 -25.06 -18.54 39.87
C ASN A 41 -23.69 -19.21 39.61
N THR A 42 -23.53 -19.85 38.45
CA THR A 42 -22.34 -20.60 38.02
C THR A 42 -21.20 -19.66 37.63
N GLY A 43 -20.95 -18.64 38.46
CA GLY A 43 -19.75 -17.83 38.37
C GLY A 43 -18.57 -18.68 38.79
N LEU A 44 -17.51 -18.71 37.96
CA LEU A 44 -16.21 -19.23 38.36
C LEU A 44 -15.86 -18.68 39.75
N ARG A 45 -15.33 -19.51 40.65
CA ARG A 45 -14.88 -19.08 41.99
C ARG A 45 -13.35 -19.07 42.01
N ASP A 46 -12.76 -18.14 42.77
CA ASP A 46 -11.31 -18.12 42.98
C ASP A 46 -10.86 -19.27 43.90
N ALA A 47 -9.54 -19.42 44.09
CA ALA A 47 -8.96 -20.45 44.97
C ALA A 47 -9.42 -20.36 46.45
N PHE A 48 -10.10 -19.26 46.82
CA PHE A 48 -10.64 -18.99 48.15
C PHE A 48 -12.17 -19.01 48.17
N GLY A 49 -12.82 -19.54 47.13
CA GLY A 49 -14.28 -19.69 47.05
C GLY A 49 -15.06 -18.40 46.79
N ARG A 50 -14.40 -17.27 46.52
CA ARG A 50 -15.03 -15.97 46.21
C ARG A 50 -15.42 -15.91 44.73
N PRO A 51 -16.44 -15.12 44.34
CA PRO A 51 -16.77 -14.93 42.92
C PRO A 51 -15.56 -14.42 42.13
N TYR A 52 -15.14 -15.17 41.11
CA TYR A 52 -14.06 -14.77 40.22
C TYR A 52 -14.55 -13.64 39.32
N ILE A 53 -14.04 -12.44 39.55
CA ILE A 53 -14.25 -11.29 38.68
C ILE A 53 -13.05 -11.22 37.72
N PRO A 54 -13.24 -11.42 36.40
CA PRO A 54 -12.15 -11.27 35.43
C PRO A 54 -11.56 -9.86 35.47
N ALA A 55 -10.24 -9.74 35.32
CA ALA A 55 -9.55 -8.44 35.22
C ALA A 55 -9.85 -7.70 33.90
N VAL A 56 -10.46 -8.38 32.94
CA VAL A 56 -10.88 -7.82 31.65
C VAL A 56 -12.39 -8.03 31.53
N SER A 57 -13.14 -6.93 31.58
CA SER A 57 -14.60 -6.94 31.44
C SER A 57 -15.02 -7.37 30.01
N PRO A 58 -16.27 -7.81 29.79
CA PRO A 58 -16.74 -8.20 28.46
C PRO A 58 -16.53 -7.12 27.38
N ARG A 59 -16.80 -5.86 27.70
CA ARG A 59 -16.54 -4.72 26.80
C ARG A 59 -15.05 -4.57 26.50
N LEU A 60 -14.21 -4.73 27.52
CA LEU A 60 -12.75 -4.61 27.39
C LEU A 60 -12.14 -5.78 26.57
N LYS A 61 -12.80 -6.96 26.54
CA LYS A 61 -12.41 -8.08 25.66
C LYS A 61 -12.56 -7.75 24.17
N VAL A 62 -13.61 -7.00 23.81
CA VAL A 62 -13.82 -6.57 22.41
C VAL A 62 -12.71 -5.59 21.99
N VAL A 63 -12.40 -4.62 22.84
CA VAL A 63 -11.29 -3.68 22.61
C VAL A 63 -9.95 -4.42 22.50
N LEU A 64 -9.72 -5.39 23.38
CA LEU A 64 -8.52 -6.23 23.32
C LEU A 64 -8.42 -7.03 22.02
N ALA A 65 -9.53 -7.59 21.53
CA ALA A 65 -9.55 -8.31 20.26
C ALA A 65 -9.20 -7.38 19.08
N ALA A 66 -9.74 -6.15 19.07
CA ALA A 66 -9.37 -5.14 18.08
C ALA A 66 -7.88 -4.76 18.17
N ILE A 67 -7.34 -4.61 19.39
CA ILE A 67 -5.91 -4.38 19.61
C ILE A 67 -5.07 -5.53 19.06
N PHE A 68 -5.45 -6.79 19.30
CA PHE A 68 -4.70 -7.93 18.76
C PHE A 68 -4.75 -8.03 17.24
N ALA A 69 -5.89 -7.71 16.63
CA ALA A 69 -5.99 -7.64 15.17
C ALA A 69 -5.09 -6.54 14.61
N ALA A 70 -5.09 -5.36 15.22
CA ALA A 70 -4.23 -4.26 14.80
C ALA A 70 -2.74 -4.58 15.01
N VAL A 71 -2.35 -5.18 16.15
CA VAL A 71 -0.97 -5.61 16.42
C VAL A 71 -0.51 -6.67 15.40
N ALA A 72 -1.40 -7.54 14.93
CA ALA A 72 -1.10 -8.46 13.83
C ALA A 72 -0.70 -7.71 12.55
N VAL A 73 -1.53 -6.75 12.12
CA VAL A 73 -1.27 -5.98 10.89
C VAL A 73 -0.04 -5.07 11.05
N LEU A 74 0.09 -4.38 12.18
CA LEU A 74 1.24 -3.52 12.49
C LEU A 74 2.53 -4.33 12.61
N GLY A 75 2.50 -5.49 13.24
CA GLY A 75 3.64 -6.40 13.36
C GLY A 75 4.09 -6.92 11.99
N ALA A 76 3.14 -7.41 11.17
CA ALA A 76 3.43 -7.91 9.83
C ALA A 76 3.97 -6.81 8.91
N SER A 77 3.29 -5.66 8.84
CA SER A 77 3.72 -4.51 8.03
C SER A 77 5.05 -3.93 8.53
N GLY A 78 5.26 -3.84 9.85
CA GLY A 78 6.52 -3.38 10.44
C GLY A 78 7.68 -4.30 10.09
N ALA A 79 7.50 -5.62 10.24
CA ALA A 79 8.51 -6.61 9.85
C ALA A 79 8.85 -6.53 8.35
N TYR A 80 7.83 -6.39 7.49
CA TYR A 80 8.01 -6.20 6.05
C TYR A 80 8.78 -4.90 5.73
N LEU A 81 8.38 -3.75 6.29
CA LEU A 81 9.03 -2.47 6.06
C LEU A 81 10.50 -2.48 6.52
N SER A 82 10.77 -3.05 7.69
CA SER A 82 12.13 -3.24 8.19
C SER A 82 12.94 -4.17 7.29
N SER A 83 12.35 -5.26 6.81
CA SER A 83 13.03 -6.22 5.93
C SER A 83 13.44 -5.59 4.60
N ILE A 84 12.54 -4.86 3.93
CA ILE A 84 12.87 -4.15 2.69
C ILE A 84 13.95 -3.08 2.93
N ARG A 85 13.88 -2.36 4.06
CA ARG A 85 14.92 -1.38 4.42
C ARG A 85 16.30 -2.04 4.60
N LEU A 86 16.36 -3.19 5.29
CA LEU A 86 17.61 -3.92 5.49
C LEU A 86 18.15 -4.48 4.17
N LEU A 87 17.28 -5.05 3.32
CA LEU A 87 17.66 -5.56 2.01
C LEU A 87 18.23 -4.45 1.12
N ASP A 88 17.60 -3.28 1.07
CA ASP A 88 18.10 -2.11 0.34
C ASP A 88 19.48 -1.66 0.84
N LEU A 89 19.72 -1.73 2.16
CA LEU A 89 20.98 -1.31 2.77
C LEU A 89 22.13 -2.30 2.50
N PHE A 90 21.87 -3.62 2.58
CA PHE A 90 22.92 -4.63 2.52
C PHE A 90 23.20 -5.17 1.11
N SER A 91 22.24 -5.11 0.19
CA SER A 91 22.39 -5.73 -1.14
C SER A 91 23.00 -4.82 -2.20
N GLY A 92 23.03 -3.51 -1.98
CA GLY A 92 23.34 -2.52 -3.01
C GLY A 92 22.29 -2.43 -4.13
N LYS A 93 21.18 -3.17 -4.04
CA LYS A 93 20.04 -3.17 -4.98
C LYS A 93 18.84 -2.47 -4.36
N THR A 94 17.90 -2.04 -5.20
CA THR A 94 16.61 -1.47 -4.75
C THR A 94 15.53 -2.54 -4.82
N TYR A 95 15.10 -3.01 -3.65
CA TYR A 95 13.90 -3.83 -3.45
C TYR A 95 12.66 -2.99 -3.10
N THR A 96 12.84 -1.68 -2.91
CA THR A 96 11.70 -0.79 -2.66
C THR A 96 10.79 -0.73 -3.91
N THR A 97 9.52 -1.12 -3.73
CA THR A 97 8.45 -1.04 -4.74
C THR A 97 7.34 -0.09 -4.27
N PRO A 98 6.41 0.36 -5.14
CA PRO A 98 5.23 1.14 -4.73
C PRO A 98 4.42 0.48 -3.61
N PHE A 99 4.38 -0.86 -3.57
CA PHE A 99 3.70 -1.60 -2.51
C PHE A 99 4.27 -1.33 -1.12
N LYS A 100 5.58 -1.09 -0.98
CA LYS A 100 6.19 -0.65 0.28
C LYS A 100 5.54 0.61 0.83
N TYR A 101 5.22 1.57 -0.03
CA TYR A 101 4.61 2.84 0.37
C TYR A 101 3.14 2.69 0.75
N TRP A 102 2.39 1.83 0.07
CA TRP A 102 1.06 1.43 0.52
C TRP A 102 1.10 0.82 1.93
N MET A 103 2.05 -0.07 2.20
CA MET A 103 2.21 -0.66 3.54
C MET A 103 2.65 0.36 4.59
N LEU A 104 3.50 1.33 4.23
CA LEU A 104 3.85 2.42 5.13
C LEU A 104 2.62 3.26 5.52
N ILE A 105 1.79 3.62 4.54
CA ILE A 105 0.54 4.37 4.79
C ILE A 105 -0.39 3.56 5.71
N VAL A 106 -0.60 2.28 5.43
CA VAL A 106 -1.43 1.39 6.25
C VAL A 106 -0.88 1.28 7.68
N HIS A 107 0.43 1.10 7.83
CA HIS A 107 1.09 0.99 9.13
C HIS A 107 0.90 2.27 9.95
N VAL A 108 1.14 3.43 9.35
CA VAL A 108 0.96 4.73 10.02
C VAL A 108 -0.51 4.98 10.36
N ALA A 109 -1.44 4.72 9.43
CA ALA A 109 -2.86 4.96 9.63
C ALA A 109 -3.43 4.08 10.76
N ILE A 110 -3.17 2.77 10.73
CA ILE A 110 -3.60 1.87 11.80
C ILE A 110 -2.92 2.24 13.11
N GLY A 111 -1.62 2.54 13.08
CA GLY A 111 -0.86 2.95 14.26
C GLY A 111 -1.47 4.18 14.94
N ALA A 112 -1.75 5.23 14.17
CA ALA A 112 -2.36 6.46 14.66
C ALA A 112 -3.76 6.24 15.25
N VAL A 113 -4.63 5.50 14.55
CA VAL A 113 -5.99 5.17 15.03
C VAL A 113 -5.93 4.36 16.33
N MET A 114 -4.96 3.46 16.46
CA MET A 114 -4.87 2.54 17.58
C MET A 114 -4.29 3.12 18.86
N VAL A 115 -3.68 4.31 18.82
CA VAL A 115 -3.18 4.99 20.02
C VAL A 115 -4.29 5.14 21.07
N VAL A 116 -5.45 5.65 20.68
CA VAL A 116 -6.55 5.93 21.62
C VAL A 116 -7.13 4.64 22.23
N PRO A 117 -7.54 3.62 21.44
CA PRO A 117 -8.00 2.35 22.01
C PRO A 117 -6.96 1.66 22.89
N PHE A 118 -5.68 1.71 22.52
CA PHE A 118 -4.59 1.13 23.32
C PHE A 118 -4.45 1.80 24.68
N LEU A 119 -4.41 3.14 24.72
CA LEU A 119 -4.31 3.91 25.96
C LEU A 119 -5.54 3.70 26.85
N ALA A 120 -6.74 3.75 26.26
CA ALA A 120 -7.99 3.52 26.98
C ALA A 120 -8.03 2.11 27.59
N PHE A 121 -7.63 1.09 26.82
CA PHE A 121 -7.54 -0.28 27.32
C PHE A 121 -6.54 -0.40 28.47
N GLY A 122 -5.32 0.13 28.30
CA GLY A 122 -4.26 0.02 29.30
C GLY A 122 -4.62 0.71 30.62
N ILE A 123 -5.21 1.91 30.56
CA ILE A 123 -5.67 2.65 31.74
C ILE A 123 -6.81 1.89 32.44
N ALA A 124 -7.83 1.46 31.69
CA ALA A 124 -8.97 0.73 32.27
C ALA A 124 -8.54 -0.61 32.88
N HIS A 125 -7.65 -1.34 32.21
CA HIS A 125 -7.11 -2.60 32.69
C HIS A 125 -6.27 -2.40 33.96
N TRP A 126 -5.43 -1.36 34.01
CA TRP A 126 -4.67 -0.99 35.20
C TRP A 126 -5.58 -0.67 36.39
N ILE A 127 -6.61 0.17 36.20
CA ILE A 127 -7.54 0.55 37.27
C ILE A 127 -8.22 -0.69 37.87
N SER A 128 -8.57 -1.67 37.03
CA SER A 128 -9.18 -2.94 37.46
C SER A 128 -8.19 -3.90 38.14
N ALA A 129 -6.91 -3.82 37.78
CA ALA A 129 -5.88 -4.76 38.23
C ALA A 129 -5.04 -4.27 39.42
N ARG A 130 -5.00 -2.96 39.71
CA ARG A 130 -4.09 -2.36 40.71
C ARG A 130 -4.22 -2.92 42.14
N SER A 131 -5.40 -3.40 42.51
CA SER A 131 -5.68 -3.97 43.84
C SER A 131 -5.51 -5.49 43.90
N ARG A 132 -5.12 -6.15 42.81
CA ARG A 132 -4.98 -7.61 42.77
C ARG A 132 -3.79 -8.09 43.61
N PRO A 133 -3.88 -9.28 44.24
CA PRO A 133 -2.85 -9.80 45.13
C PRO A 133 -1.57 -10.20 44.42
N ASN A 134 -1.66 -10.64 43.15
CA ASN A 134 -0.48 -11.00 42.35
C ASN A 134 0.26 -9.75 41.86
N ARG A 135 1.14 -9.21 42.71
CA ARG A 135 1.91 -7.99 42.41
C ARG A 135 2.88 -8.16 41.25
N HIS A 136 3.38 -9.38 41.01
CA HIS A 136 4.29 -9.65 39.90
C HIS A 136 3.61 -9.45 38.54
N ALA A 137 2.43 -10.04 38.34
CA ALA A 137 1.64 -9.86 37.12
C ALA A 137 1.24 -8.39 36.89
N VAL A 138 0.91 -7.67 37.97
CA VAL A 138 0.56 -6.24 37.93
C VAL A 138 1.76 -5.38 37.50
N ARG A 139 2.97 -5.63 38.02
CA ARG A 139 4.20 -4.91 37.59
C ARG A 139 4.54 -5.20 36.13
N LEU A 140 4.49 -6.46 35.70
CA LEU A 140 4.72 -6.82 34.29
C LEU A 140 3.71 -6.15 33.34
N GLY A 141 2.45 -6.05 33.77
CA GLY A 141 1.41 -5.33 33.01
C GLY A 141 1.70 -3.84 32.88
N LEU A 142 2.19 -3.19 33.95
CA LEU A 142 2.63 -1.79 33.91
C LEU A 142 3.83 -1.58 32.98
N TRP A 143 4.85 -2.45 33.05
CA TRP A 143 6.01 -2.39 32.15
C TRP A 143 5.59 -2.55 30.69
N MET A 144 4.73 -3.53 30.41
CA MET A 144 4.17 -3.73 29.06
C MET A 144 3.41 -2.49 28.58
N PHE A 145 2.59 -1.88 29.45
CA PHE A 145 1.86 -0.66 29.11
C PHE A 145 2.81 0.51 28.83
N ALA A 146 3.82 0.73 29.69
CA ALA A 146 4.82 1.78 29.51
C ALA A 146 5.61 1.60 28.20
N VAL A 147 6.06 0.38 27.88
CA VAL A 147 6.74 0.09 26.61
C VAL A 147 5.81 0.34 25.42
N GLY A 148 4.54 -0.06 25.50
CA GLY A 148 3.56 0.22 24.45
C GLY A 148 3.30 1.72 24.25
N VAL A 149 3.28 2.51 25.33
CA VAL A 149 3.23 3.99 25.25
C VAL A 149 4.46 4.52 24.51
N LEU A 150 5.65 4.00 24.81
CA LEU A 150 6.87 4.38 24.09
C LEU A 150 6.83 4.00 22.60
N VAL A 151 6.22 2.86 22.24
CA VAL A 151 5.96 2.52 20.83
C VAL A 151 5.06 3.56 20.17
N CYS A 152 3.98 3.98 20.82
CA CYS A 152 3.10 5.04 20.29
C CYS A 152 3.84 6.38 20.13
N VAL A 153 4.60 6.80 21.14
CA VAL A 153 5.36 8.06 21.12
C VAL A 153 6.40 8.05 20.01
N THR A 154 7.19 6.98 19.90
CA THR A 154 8.18 6.83 18.83
C THR A 154 7.53 6.77 17.45
N GLY A 155 6.38 6.11 17.30
CA GLY A 155 5.62 6.08 16.06
C GLY A 155 5.14 7.47 15.63
N ILE A 156 4.53 8.22 16.54
CA ILE A 156 4.09 9.60 16.29
C ILE A 156 5.27 10.51 15.96
N ALA A 157 6.40 10.38 16.67
CA ALA A 157 7.60 11.18 16.45
C ALA A 157 8.25 10.96 15.07
N LEU A 158 7.99 9.80 14.43
CA LEU A 158 8.46 9.50 13.07
C LEU A 158 7.53 10.04 11.98
N ILE A 159 6.30 10.44 12.31
CA ILE A 159 5.38 11.04 11.34
C ILE A 159 5.84 12.46 11.04
N ARG A 160 6.06 12.75 9.75
CA ARG A 160 6.39 14.10 9.28
C ARG A 160 5.11 14.78 8.80
N LEU A 161 4.68 15.77 9.56
CA LEU A 161 3.59 16.66 9.18
C LEU A 161 4.15 18.07 9.03
N ASP A 162 3.82 18.72 7.91
CA ASP A 162 4.13 20.13 7.71
C ASP A 162 3.60 20.97 8.89
N GLY A 163 4.46 21.79 9.50
CA GLY A 163 4.12 22.66 10.65
C GLY A 163 4.37 22.08 12.04
N MET A 164 4.77 20.82 12.17
CA MET A 164 5.21 20.22 13.45
C MET A 164 6.73 20.11 13.53
N PRO A 165 7.35 19.91 14.72
CA PRO A 165 8.76 19.54 14.82
C PRO A 165 9.02 18.23 14.07
N GLN A 166 9.94 18.24 13.10
CA GLN A 166 10.22 17.08 12.24
C GLN A 166 11.62 16.51 12.51
N LEU A 167 11.68 15.20 12.70
CA LEU A 167 12.94 14.46 12.67
C LEU A 167 13.33 14.19 11.21
N ARG A 168 14.27 14.97 10.68
CA ARG A 168 14.78 14.77 9.30
C ARG A 168 15.51 13.43 9.20
N SER A 169 15.36 12.75 8.06
CA SER A 169 15.83 11.36 7.85
C SER A 169 17.32 11.17 8.05
N GLU A 170 18.08 12.24 7.84
CA GLU A 170 19.55 12.25 7.89
C GLU A 170 20.08 12.54 9.30
N THR A 171 19.20 12.81 10.26
CA THR A 171 19.61 13.13 11.64
C THR A 171 19.81 11.86 12.48
N THR A 172 20.80 11.88 13.37
CA THR A 172 21.02 10.80 14.34
C THR A 172 19.78 10.56 15.20
N SER A 173 19.06 11.62 15.57
CA SER A 173 17.81 11.53 16.34
C SER A 173 16.74 10.70 15.64
N HIS A 174 16.54 10.90 14.32
CA HIS A 174 15.61 10.09 13.54
C HIS A 174 16.00 8.61 13.57
N THR A 175 17.28 8.31 13.36
CA THR A 175 17.80 6.93 13.38
C THR A 175 17.59 6.26 14.74
N VAL A 176 17.88 6.96 15.84
CA VAL A 176 17.67 6.44 17.20
C VAL A 176 16.19 6.15 17.45
N VAL A 177 15.29 7.09 17.12
CA VAL A 177 13.84 6.89 17.30
C VAL A 177 13.33 5.74 16.44
N LEU A 178 13.81 5.60 15.20
CA LEU A 178 13.47 4.48 14.32
C LEU A 178 13.91 3.14 14.91
N ILE A 179 15.15 3.04 15.40
CA ILE A 179 15.66 1.81 16.04
C ILE A 179 14.80 1.47 17.27
N LEU A 180 14.49 2.45 18.11
CA LEU A 180 13.60 2.26 19.25
C LEU A 180 12.23 1.76 18.81
N HIS A 181 11.65 2.34 17.76
CA HIS A 181 10.34 1.93 17.24
C HIS A 181 10.33 0.50 16.69
N ILE A 182 11.47 -0.01 16.23
CA ILE A 182 11.63 -1.40 15.77
C ILE A 182 11.83 -2.36 16.96
N VAL A 183 12.61 -1.96 17.96
CA VAL A 183 13.00 -2.85 19.09
C VAL A 183 11.92 -2.92 20.17
N LEU A 184 11.26 -1.81 20.50
CA LEU A 184 10.26 -1.75 21.59
C LEU A 184 9.08 -2.73 21.39
N PRO A 185 8.52 -2.94 20.18
CA PRO A 185 7.49 -3.96 19.96
C PRO A 185 7.95 -5.39 20.31
N ILE A 186 9.22 -5.73 20.05
CA ILE A 186 9.79 -7.04 20.39
C ILE A 186 9.83 -7.20 21.92
N ILE A 187 10.26 -6.15 22.62
CA ILE A 187 10.25 -6.10 24.09
C ILE A 187 8.81 -6.21 24.61
N ALA A 188 7.84 -5.52 23.99
CA ALA A 188 6.44 -5.58 24.38
C ALA A 188 5.85 -6.99 24.24
N VAL A 189 6.21 -7.73 23.18
CA VAL A 189 5.81 -9.14 23.01
C VAL A 189 6.40 -10.02 24.11
N ALA A 190 7.68 -9.86 24.43
CA ALA A 190 8.31 -10.60 25.53
C ALA A 190 7.62 -10.31 26.88
N LEU A 191 7.37 -9.03 27.18
CA LEU A 191 6.65 -8.60 28.38
C LEU A 191 5.21 -9.13 28.42
N TYR A 192 4.52 -9.17 27.28
CA TYR A 192 3.18 -9.76 27.17
C TYR A 192 3.19 -11.26 27.53
N VAL A 193 4.14 -12.02 27.00
CA VAL A 193 4.27 -13.45 27.32
C VAL A 193 4.54 -13.66 28.81
N LEU A 194 5.46 -12.88 29.40
CA LEU A 194 5.76 -12.94 30.83
C LEU A 194 4.53 -12.54 31.67
N HIS A 195 3.82 -11.47 31.29
CA HIS A 195 2.61 -11.02 31.97
C HIS A 195 1.51 -12.09 31.97
N ARG A 196 1.32 -12.79 30.83
CA ARG A 196 0.35 -13.88 30.72
C ARG A 196 0.75 -15.12 31.50
N ARG A 197 2.03 -15.52 31.48
CA ARG A 197 2.54 -16.64 32.30
C ARG A 197 2.46 -16.36 33.80
N ALA A 198 2.59 -15.09 34.21
CA ALA A 198 2.40 -14.68 35.60
C ALA A 198 0.91 -14.59 35.99
N GLY A 199 0.00 -14.57 35.01
CA GLY A 199 -1.45 -14.45 35.19
C GLY A 199 -2.19 -15.67 34.63
N PRO A 200 -3.34 -15.48 33.95
CA PRO A 200 -3.98 -16.59 33.23
C PRO A 200 -3.16 -16.99 32.00
N ASP A 201 -2.98 -18.30 31.80
CA ASP A 201 -2.17 -18.82 30.71
C ASP A 201 -2.64 -18.40 29.32
N ILE A 202 -1.70 -18.42 28.36
CA ILE A 202 -1.98 -18.16 26.95
C ILE A 202 -2.77 -19.35 26.39
N GLN A 203 -3.92 -19.08 25.79
CA GLN A 203 -4.67 -20.10 25.08
C GLN A 203 -4.05 -20.30 23.69
N TRP A 204 -3.08 -21.21 23.61
CA TRP A 204 -2.29 -21.46 22.39
C TRP A 204 -3.11 -21.81 21.14
N ARG A 205 -4.33 -22.34 21.30
CA ARG A 205 -5.26 -22.54 20.17
C ARG A 205 -5.57 -21.22 19.44
N TRP A 206 -5.89 -20.16 20.19
CA TRP A 206 -6.12 -18.83 19.63
C TRP A 206 -4.83 -18.19 19.11
N GLY A 207 -3.70 -18.45 19.78
CA GLY A 207 -2.38 -18.07 19.27
C GLY A 207 -2.07 -18.70 17.90
N GLY A 208 -2.45 -19.97 17.72
CA GLY A 208 -2.33 -20.68 16.44
C GLY A 208 -3.18 -20.05 15.33
N TYR A 209 -4.45 -19.76 15.59
CA TYR A 209 -5.32 -19.07 14.62
C TYR A 209 -4.80 -17.67 14.26
N TRP A 210 -4.34 -16.90 15.26
CA TRP A 210 -3.75 -15.59 15.04
C TRP A 210 -2.47 -15.69 14.19
N GLY A 211 -1.58 -16.63 14.52
CA GLY A 211 -0.33 -16.87 13.79
C GLY A 211 -0.57 -17.31 12.34
N ALA A 212 -1.55 -18.21 12.12
CA ALA A 212 -1.95 -18.62 10.78
C ALA A 212 -2.51 -17.45 9.96
N GLY A 213 -3.32 -16.58 10.57
CA GLY A 213 -3.83 -15.37 9.93
C GLY A 213 -2.72 -14.40 9.53
N VAL A 214 -1.76 -14.16 10.42
CA VAL A 214 -0.57 -13.34 10.12
C VAL A 214 0.27 -13.97 9.00
N ALA A 215 0.49 -15.28 9.03
CA ALA A 215 1.25 -15.97 7.99
C ALA A 215 0.57 -15.84 6.61
N LEU A 216 -0.74 -16.05 6.54
CA LEU A 216 -1.50 -15.87 5.30
C LEU A 216 -1.44 -14.42 4.80
N PHE A 217 -1.55 -13.45 5.71
CA PHE A 217 -1.41 -12.04 5.37
C PHE A 217 -0.01 -11.72 4.82
N CYS A 218 1.04 -12.25 5.43
CA CYS A 218 2.42 -12.11 4.94
C CYS A 218 2.61 -12.74 3.54
N VAL A 219 2.03 -13.91 3.28
CA VAL A 219 2.05 -14.52 1.93
C VAL A 219 1.36 -13.60 0.91
N GLY A 220 0.21 -13.04 1.25
CA GLY A 220 -0.46 -12.05 0.40
C GLY A 220 0.38 -10.80 0.15
N MET A 221 1.06 -10.27 1.17
CA MET A 221 1.98 -9.15 1.01
C MET A 221 3.15 -9.47 0.08
N LEU A 222 3.74 -10.67 0.19
CA LEU A 222 4.84 -11.09 -0.69
C LEU A 222 4.37 -11.19 -2.14
N PHE A 223 3.19 -11.77 -2.38
CA PHE A 223 2.60 -11.84 -3.71
C PHE A 223 2.35 -10.44 -4.31
N LEU A 224 1.82 -9.51 -3.52
CA LEU A 224 1.58 -8.13 -3.97
C LEU A 224 2.88 -7.35 -4.18
N HIS A 225 3.88 -7.57 -3.32
CA HIS A 225 5.21 -6.96 -3.46
C HIS A 225 5.91 -7.38 -4.76
N SER A 226 5.71 -8.64 -5.19
CA SER A 226 6.32 -9.15 -6.42
C SER A 226 5.64 -8.67 -7.71
N GLN A 227 4.52 -7.93 -7.61
CA GLN A 227 3.86 -7.37 -8.78
C GLN A 227 4.45 -6.00 -9.13
N ASP A 228 4.63 -5.75 -10.42
CA ASP A 228 4.87 -4.40 -10.96
C ASP A 228 3.65 -3.95 -11.77
N PRO A 229 2.82 -3.03 -11.22
CA PRO A 229 1.61 -2.55 -11.91
C PRO A 229 1.86 -1.92 -13.28
N ARG A 230 3.08 -1.41 -13.55
CA ARG A 230 3.45 -0.86 -14.86
C ARG A 230 3.30 -1.89 -15.98
N GLN A 231 3.45 -3.18 -15.67
CA GLN A 231 3.44 -4.26 -16.65
C GLN A 231 2.03 -4.72 -17.05
N TRP A 232 0.99 -4.39 -16.28
CA TRP A 232 -0.33 -5.00 -16.43
C TRP A 232 -1.08 -4.57 -17.71
N TYR A 233 -0.88 -3.33 -18.16
CA TYR A 233 -1.57 -2.75 -19.33
C TYR A 233 -0.59 -2.01 -20.25
N GLN A 234 0.66 -2.47 -20.28
CA GLN A 234 1.71 -1.83 -21.07
C GLN A 234 1.39 -1.93 -22.57
N VAL A 235 1.39 -0.78 -23.24
CA VAL A 235 1.21 -0.70 -24.69
C VAL A 235 2.58 -0.53 -25.32
N GLY A 236 2.90 -1.37 -26.29
CA GLY A 236 4.16 -1.30 -27.04
C GLY A 236 3.94 -1.01 -28.52
N PRO A 237 4.96 -0.50 -29.22
CA PRO A 237 4.95 -0.42 -30.67
C PRO A 237 4.84 -1.81 -31.28
N LYS A 238 4.12 -1.93 -32.42
CA LYS A 238 4.05 -3.19 -33.20
C LYS A 238 5.42 -3.66 -33.69
N GLU A 239 6.33 -2.72 -33.90
CA GLU A 239 7.70 -2.95 -34.37
C GLU A 239 8.66 -3.31 -33.21
N GLY A 240 8.18 -3.34 -31.97
CA GLY A 240 9.01 -3.47 -30.78
C GLY A 240 10.08 -2.39 -30.73
N VAL A 241 11.30 -2.76 -30.29
CA VAL A 241 12.42 -1.81 -30.16
C VAL A 241 12.78 -1.12 -31.48
N GLN A 242 12.45 -1.73 -32.64
CA GLN A 242 12.69 -1.11 -33.95
C GLN A 242 11.93 0.20 -34.19
N TYR A 243 10.86 0.43 -33.42
CA TYR A 243 10.16 1.71 -33.42
C TYR A 243 11.10 2.88 -33.08
N PHE A 244 12.08 2.66 -32.20
CA PHE A 244 12.92 3.75 -31.73
C PHE A 244 13.97 4.18 -32.77
N HIS A 245 14.32 3.32 -33.72
CA HIS A 245 15.25 3.67 -34.77
C HIS A 245 14.63 4.65 -35.80
N PRO A 246 15.44 5.54 -36.41
CA PRO A 246 16.90 5.68 -36.30
C PRO A 246 17.40 6.49 -35.08
N SER A 247 16.56 6.84 -34.11
CA SER A 247 17.08 7.30 -32.82
C SER A 247 17.75 6.14 -32.09
N GLU A 248 18.80 6.44 -31.32
CA GLU A 248 19.39 5.48 -30.39
C GLU A 248 18.75 5.55 -28.99
N ALA A 249 17.78 6.47 -28.80
CA ALA A 249 17.03 6.61 -27.56
C ALA A 249 15.97 5.51 -27.47
N ARG A 250 15.91 4.77 -26.37
CA ARG A 250 14.99 3.63 -26.21
C ARG A 250 14.41 3.54 -24.81
N THR A 251 13.27 2.86 -24.68
CA THR A 251 12.72 2.53 -23.36
C THR A 251 13.34 1.24 -22.81
N ALA A 252 13.41 1.11 -21.49
CA ALA A 252 13.96 -0.07 -20.83
C ALA A 252 13.24 -1.38 -21.18
N THR A 253 11.94 -1.29 -21.50
CA THR A 253 11.10 -2.45 -21.86
C THR A 253 10.91 -2.64 -23.36
N GLY A 254 11.27 -1.64 -24.17
CA GLY A 254 10.89 -1.57 -25.59
C GLY A 254 9.41 -1.19 -25.82
N ASN A 255 8.63 -0.99 -24.76
CA ASN A 255 7.23 -0.53 -24.82
C ASN A 255 7.13 0.99 -24.67
N PHE A 256 5.94 1.54 -24.89
CA PHE A 256 5.69 2.96 -24.68
C PHE A 256 5.59 3.32 -23.20
N ILE A 257 5.92 4.57 -22.88
CA ILE A 257 5.72 5.19 -21.58
C ILE A 257 4.50 6.11 -21.68
N PRO A 258 3.50 6.02 -20.79
CA PRO A 258 2.34 6.91 -20.82
C PRO A 258 2.75 8.39 -20.82
N ALA A 259 2.16 9.19 -21.72
CA ALA A 259 2.49 10.61 -21.85
C ALA A 259 2.29 11.38 -20.53
N GLU A 260 1.23 11.06 -19.78
CA GLU A 260 0.96 11.67 -18.48
C GLU A 260 2.08 11.43 -17.46
N THR A 261 2.79 10.30 -17.56
CA THR A 261 3.92 9.98 -16.69
C THR A 261 5.14 10.82 -17.05
N LEU A 262 5.34 11.10 -18.34
CA LEU A 262 6.43 11.97 -18.83
C LEU A 262 6.13 13.46 -18.64
N MET A 263 4.88 13.87 -18.41
CA MET A 263 4.45 15.27 -18.33
C MET A 263 4.12 15.71 -16.88
N MET A 264 4.98 15.35 -15.93
CA MET A 264 4.76 15.58 -14.50
C MET A 264 5.42 16.87 -13.95
N ASP A 265 5.77 17.85 -14.78
CA ASP A 265 6.55 19.02 -14.35
C ASP A 265 5.85 19.84 -13.25
N GLU A 266 4.53 19.99 -13.31
CA GLU A 266 3.75 20.65 -12.25
C GLU A 266 3.78 19.88 -10.92
N TYR A 267 3.89 18.56 -10.97
CA TYR A 267 4.06 17.74 -9.78
C TYR A 267 5.45 17.99 -9.16
N CYS A 268 6.49 18.04 -10.00
CA CYS A 268 7.87 18.37 -9.58
C CYS A 268 7.95 19.79 -8.97
N MET A 269 7.26 20.77 -9.56
CA MET A 269 7.22 22.17 -9.11
C MET A 269 6.78 22.31 -7.64
N LYS A 270 5.93 21.41 -7.13
CA LYS A 270 5.45 21.46 -5.73
C LYS A 270 6.59 21.43 -4.71
N CYS A 271 7.72 20.79 -5.07
CA CYS A 271 8.91 20.70 -4.21
C CYS A 271 10.14 21.42 -4.81
N HIS A 272 10.20 21.62 -6.14
CA HIS A 272 11.34 22.19 -6.87
C HIS A 272 10.92 23.45 -7.66
N ALA A 273 10.32 24.42 -6.98
CA ALA A 273 9.70 25.58 -7.61
C ALA A 273 10.70 26.53 -8.30
N ASP A 274 11.93 26.60 -7.80
CA ASP A 274 13.04 27.37 -8.38
C ASP A 274 13.51 26.75 -9.70
N VAL A 275 13.87 25.45 -9.68
CA VAL A 275 14.33 24.72 -10.88
C VAL A 275 13.24 24.68 -11.94
N TYR A 276 11.98 24.54 -11.54
CA TYR A 276 10.85 24.60 -12.46
C TYR A 276 10.77 25.95 -13.20
N LYS A 277 10.95 27.07 -12.50
CA LYS A 277 10.94 28.41 -13.13
C LYS A 277 12.08 28.56 -14.12
N ASP A 278 13.28 28.11 -13.78
CA ASP A 278 14.42 28.14 -14.70
C ASP A 278 14.16 27.26 -15.92
N HIS A 279 13.63 26.05 -15.70
CA HIS A 279 13.26 25.13 -16.77
C HIS A 279 12.26 25.76 -17.75
N LEU A 280 11.22 26.45 -17.27
CA LEU A 280 10.22 27.11 -18.11
C LEU A 280 10.79 28.12 -19.11
N HIS A 281 11.96 28.69 -18.82
CA HIS A 281 12.65 29.66 -19.68
C HIS A 281 13.81 29.05 -20.50
N SER A 282 14.01 27.73 -20.40
CA SER A 282 15.15 27.04 -21.00
C SER A 282 14.92 26.57 -22.43
N ALA A 283 16.01 26.38 -23.18
CA ALA A 283 15.98 25.74 -24.50
C ALA A 283 15.41 24.31 -24.44
N HIS A 284 15.52 23.61 -23.30
CA HIS A 284 14.93 22.28 -23.12
C HIS A 284 13.40 22.33 -23.13
N ARG A 285 12.78 23.33 -22.50
CA ARG A 285 11.33 23.53 -22.55
C ARG A 285 10.86 23.87 -23.96
N PHE A 286 11.65 24.64 -24.69
CA PHE A 286 11.41 25.06 -26.08
C PHE A 286 12.21 24.21 -27.09
N SER A 287 12.26 22.90 -26.89
CA SER A 287 12.99 21.98 -27.78
C SER A 287 12.11 21.29 -28.81
N SER A 288 10.79 21.22 -28.59
CA SER A 288 9.86 20.45 -29.42
C SER A 288 9.14 21.35 -30.43
N PHE A 289 7.92 21.01 -30.84
CA PHE A 289 7.15 21.74 -31.86
C PHE A 289 6.77 23.18 -31.44
N ASN A 290 7.06 23.58 -30.20
CA ASN A 290 6.96 24.97 -29.71
C ASN A 290 8.15 25.85 -30.11
N ASN A 291 9.10 25.34 -30.89
CA ASN A 291 10.27 26.05 -31.41
C ASN A 291 10.18 26.18 -32.93
N PRO A 292 9.98 27.39 -33.50
CA PRO A 292 9.70 27.54 -34.93
C PRO A 292 10.81 27.01 -35.86
N PRO A 293 12.11 27.26 -35.63
CA PRO A 293 13.19 26.60 -36.37
C PRO A 293 13.09 25.06 -36.37
N TYR A 294 12.87 24.45 -35.20
CA TYR A 294 12.75 23.00 -35.09
C TYR A 294 11.52 22.47 -35.82
N LEU A 295 10.36 23.11 -35.59
CA LEU A 295 9.08 22.80 -36.22
C LEU A 295 9.21 22.76 -37.74
N PHE A 296 9.87 23.76 -38.32
CA PHE A 296 10.14 23.79 -39.76
C PHE A 296 10.99 22.60 -40.22
N SER A 297 12.11 22.34 -39.54
CA SER A 297 13.02 21.24 -39.90
C SER A 297 12.39 19.86 -39.78
N VAL A 298 11.62 19.60 -38.72
CA VAL A 298 10.97 18.30 -38.51
C VAL A 298 9.83 18.08 -39.50
N ARG A 299 9.02 19.12 -39.80
CA ARG A 299 7.97 19.04 -40.83
C ARG A 299 8.55 18.73 -42.21
N GLN A 300 9.61 19.45 -42.62
CA GLN A 300 10.30 19.17 -43.88
C GLN A 300 10.85 17.74 -43.92
N THR A 301 11.47 17.27 -42.84
CA THR A 301 12.00 15.90 -42.74
C THR A 301 10.90 14.86 -42.88
N ARG A 302 9.74 15.10 -42.25
CA ARG A 302 8.56 14.22 -42.36
C ARG A 302 7.99 14.22 -43.77
N GLU A 303 7.89 15.37 -44.42
CA GLU A 303 7.40 15.51 -45.79
C GLU A 303 8.31 14.76 -46.79
N VAL A 304 9.60 15.05 -46.77
CA VAL A 304 10.60 14.40 -47.65
C VAL A 304 10.66 12.90 -47.39
N GLY A 305 10.66 12.46 -46.12
CA GLY A 305 10.64 11.05 -45.76
C GLY A 305 9.38 10.34 -46.26
N LYS A 306 8.22 11.01 -46.19
CA LYS A 306 6.97 10.47 -46.70
C LYS A 306 6.95 10.36 -48.22
N GLU A 307 7.48 11.36 -48.93
CA GLU A 307 7.60 11.33 -50.39
C GLU A 307 8.57 10.23 -50.86
N ARG A 308 9.73 10.11 -50.21
CA ARG A 308 10.79 9.18 -50.59
C ARG A 308 10.50 7.73 -50.18
N ASP A 309 10.07 7.52 -48.93
CA ASP A 309 10.01 6.20 -48.28
C ASP A 309 8.57 5.76 -47.93
N GLY A 310 7.58 6.63 -48.15
CA GLY A 310 6.17 6.36 -47.80
C GLY A 310 5.84 6.49 -46.31
N HIS A 311 6.78 6.91 -45.47
CA HIS A 311 6.60 7.04 -44.02
C HIS A 311 7.45 8.15 -43.39
N VAL A 312 7.09 8.58 -42.18
CA VAL A 312 7.77 9.68 -41.48
C VAL A 312 8.93 9.24 -40.57
N LYS A 313 9.30 7.96 -40.57
CA LYS A 313 10.23 7.37 -39.58
C LYS A 313 11.59 8.05 -39.49
N ALA A 314 12.08 8.66 -40.56
CA ALA A 314 13.32 9.43 -40.54
C ALA A 314 13.32 10.53 -39.47
N SER A 315 12.16 11.15 -39.18
CA SER A 315 12.04 12.20 -38.16
C SER A 315 12.18 11.68 -36.72
N ARG A 316 12.14 10.35 -36.49
CA ARG A 316 12.38 9.77 -35.15
C ARG A 316 13.79 10.07 -34.65
N TRP A 317 14.75 10.25 -35.55
CA TRP A 317 16.12 10.68 -35.20
C TRP A 317 16.11 12.00 -34.41
N CYS A 318 15.27 12.95 -34.81
CA CYS A 318 15.06 14.23 -34.12
C CYS A 318 14.33 14.02 -32.79
N ALA A 319 13.28 13.18 -32.81
CA ALA A 319 12.34 13.00 -31.72
C ALA A 319 12.98 12.45 -30.44
N GLY A 320 14.00 11.59 -30.56
CA GLY A 320 14.72 11.06 -29.39
C GLY A 320 15.45 12.12 -28.57
N CYS A 321 15.76 13.28 -29.15
CA CYS A 321 16.38 14.40 -28.42
C CYS A 321 15.39 15.52 -28.14
N HIS A 322 14.52 15.86 -29.09
CA HIS A 322 13.68 17.06 -29.03
C HIS A 322 12.24 16.79 -28.57
N ASP A 323 11.71 15.60 -28.85
CA ASP A 323 10.29 15.27 -28.64
C ASP A 323 10.09 14.00 -27.77
N PRO A 324 10.77 13.86 -26.62
CA PRO A 324 10.74 12.61 -25.86
C PRO A 324 9.32 12.21 -25.46
N VAL A 325 8.45 13.17 -25.12
CA VAL A 325 7.07 12.88 -24.70
C VAL A 325 6.22 12.23 -25.82
N PRO A 326 5.98 12.88 -26.98
CA PRO A 326 5.24 12.21 -28.06
C PRO A 326 5.97 10.98 -28.58
N PHE A 327 7.31 10.95 -28.55
CA PHE A 327 8.07 9.83 -29.09
C PHE A 327 7.90 8.56 -28.26
N PHE A 328 8.18 8.63 -26.95
CA PHE A 328 8.09 7.47 -26.06
C PHE A 328 6.66 7.08 -25.72
N SER A 329 5.67 7.95 -25.89
CA SER A 329 4.25 7.60 -25.74
C SER A 329 3.63 6.97 -27.00
N GLY A 330 4.37 6.94 -28.11
CA GLY A 330 3.88 6.42 -29.40
C GLY A 330 3.06 7.42 -30.21
N ALA A 331 2.77 8.61 -29.68
CA ALA A 331 1.97 9.63 -30.36
C ALA A 331 2.67 10.19 -31.60
N PHE A 332 4.01 10.30 -31.58
CA PHE A 332 4.81 10.96 -32.63
C PHE A 332 4.61 10.37 -34.05
N ASP A 333 4.34 9.08 -34.09
CA ASP A 333 4.15 8.29 -35.31
C ASP A 333 2.67 7.99 -35.61
N ASP A 334 1.74 8.46 -34.77
CA ASP A 334 0.32 8.38 -35.06
C ASP A 334 0.06 9.16 -36.37
N PRO A 335 -0.56 8.55 -37.40
CA PRO A 335 -0.92 9.26 -38.62
C PRO A 335 -1.84 10.48 -38.39
N LYS A 336 -2.50 10.54 -37.23
CA LYS A 336 -3.36 11.65 -36.79
C LYS A 336 -2.66 12.59 -35.79
N PHE A 337 -1.35 12.46 -35.59
CA PHE A 337 -0.59 13.35 -34.72
C PHE A 337 -0.67 14.79 -35.22
N ASP A 338 -1.28 15.66 -34.41
CA ASP A 338 -1.39 17.09 -34.66
C ASP A 338 -0.25 17.80 -33.92
N ASP A 339 0.74 18.27 -34.65
CA ASP A 339 1.94 18.90 -34.11
C ASP A 339 1.72 20.33 -33.55
N GLU A 340 0.47 20.83 -33.58
CA GLU A 340 0.07 22.11 -32.99
C GLU A 340 -0.88 21.93 -31.81
N LYS A 341 -1.79 20.95 -31.87
CA LYS A 341 -2.87 20.79 -30.88
C LYS A 341 -2.73 19.57 -30.01
N HIS A 342 -1.90 18.60 -30.37
CA HIS A 342 -1.74 17.41 -29.54
C HIS A 342 -1.11 17.81 -28.19
N PRO A 343 -1.63 17.33 -27.04
CA PRO A 343 -1.15 17.75 -25.72
C PRO A 343 0.36 17.58 -25.50
N THR A 344 0.96 16.62 -26.19
CA THR A 344 2.39 16.31 -26.08
C THR A 344 3.27 17.10 -27.08
N ALA A 345 2.69 17.74 -28.10
CA ALA A 345 3.45 18.38 -29.18
C ALA A 345 4.31 19.55 -28.68
N HIS A 346 3.87 20.22 -27.62
CA HIS A 346 4.60 21.34 -27.04
C HIS A 346 5.21 20.99 -25.69
N ALA A 347 5.43 19.71 -25.38
CA ALA A 347 5.98 19.29 -24.10
C ALA A 347 7.47 19.64 -23.96
N GLY A 348 8.24 19.56 -25.04
CA GLY A 348 9.70 19.70 -24.97
C GLY A 348 10.34 18.56 -24.19
N ILE A 349 11.52 18.82 -23.63
CA ILE A 349 12.21 17.93 -22.70
C ILE A 349 11.73 18.29 -21.30
N THR A 350 10.83 17.47 -20.75
CA THR A 350 10.25 17.65 -19.41
C THR A 350 11.25 17.27 -18.31
N CYS A 351 10.92 17.59 -17.05
CA CYS A 351 11.70 17.14 -15.89
C CYS A 351 11.84 15.61 -15.90
N THR A 352 10.73 14.92 -16.17
CA THR A 352 10.71 13.45 -16.18
C THR A 352 11.48 12.86 -17.36
N ALA A 353 11.42 13.48 -18.54
CA ALA A 353 12.17 13.00 -19.70
C ALA A 353 13.68 12.94 -19.44
N CYS A 354 14.23 13.89 -18.68
CA CYS A 354 15.63 13.87 -18.25
C CYS A 354 15.86 12.94 -17.06
N HIS A 355 15.09 13.10 -15.98
CA HIS A 355 15.37 12.42 -14.71
C HIS A 355 15.02 10.92 -14.72
N ALA A 356 14.26 10.45 -15.71
CA ALA A 356 13.96 9.03 -15.88
C ALA A 356 14.98 8.29 -16.77
N ILE A 357 16.04 8.96 -17.25
CA ILE A 357 17.14 8.32 -17.98
C ILE A 357 17.97 7.50 -17.01
N THR A 358 18.01 6.18 -17.22
CA THR A 358 18.70 5.24 -16.34
C THR A 358 20.08 4.85 -16.85
N ASN A 359 20.34 5.00 -18.15
CA ASN A 359 21.64 4.68 -18.74
C ASN A 359 21.98 5.52 -19.97
N VAL A 360 23.22 5.99 -20.07
CA VAL A 360 23.78 6.54 -21.31
C VAL A 360 24.46 5.40 -22.05
N ASN A 361 23.92 5.05 -23.22
CA ASN A 361 24.39 3.91 -24.02
C ASN A 361 25.60 4.28 -24.89
N SER A 362 25.76 5.56 -25.24
CA SER A 362 26.93 6.06 -25.99
C SER A 362 27.16 7.56 -25.76
N PRO A 363 28.42 8.02 -25.61
CA PRO A 363 28.76 9.43 -25.45
C PRO A 363 28.89 10.20 -26.78
N ILE A 364 28.61 9.57 -27.93
CA ILE A 364 28.85 10.15 -29.27
C ILE A 364 27.88 11.31 -29.62
N GLY A 365 26.87 11.56 -28.77
CA GLY A 365 25.98 12.73 -28.90
C GLY A 365 24.78 12.53 -29.83
N ASN A 366 24.38 11.28 -30.08
CA ASN A 366 23.26 10.92 -30.97
C ASN A 366 21.98 10.49 -30.24
N GLY A 367 21.79 10.92 -28.99
CA GLY A 367 20.62 10.57 -28.18
C GLY A 367 20.60 9.11 -27.71
N ALA A 368 21.75 8.42 -27.69
CA ALA A 368 21.85 7.03 -27.25
C ALA A 368 21.69 6.89 -25.73
N TYR A 369 20.45 6.89 -25.24
CA TYR A 369 20.12 6.68 -23.83
C TYR A 369 18.97 5.71 -23.65
N THR A 370 18.87 5.16 -22.44
CA THR A 370 17.74 4.33 -22.00
C THR A 370 16.92 5.10 -20.98
N ILE A 371 15.63 5.23 -21.23
CA ILE A 371 14.65 5.82 -20.31
C ILE A 371 13.75 4.72 -19.75
N GLU A 372 13.42 4.78 -18.46
CA GLU A 372 12.47 3.86 -17.82
C GLU A 372 11.21 4.63 -17.39
N GLU A 373 10.04 3.99 -17.41
CA GLU A 373 8.84 4.58 -16.82
C GLU A 373 9.04 4.76 -15.30
N PRO A 374 9.10 5.99 -14.76
CA PRO A 374 9.37 6.19 -13.35
C PRO A 374 8.22 5.69 -12.47
N GLN A 375 8.58 5.01 -11.38
CA GLN A 375 7.60 4.58 -10.39
C GLN A 375 7.23 5.71 -9.44
N HIS A 376 5.95 5.82 -9.14
CA HIS A 376 5.41 6.91 -8.33
C HIS A 376 4.90 6.45 -6.97
N TYR A 377 4.89 7.39 -6.02
CA TYR A 377 4.23 7.20 -4.73
C TYR A 377 2.71 7.12 -4.92
N PRO A 378 1.97 6.43 -4.02
CA PRO A 378 0.52 6.36 -4.07
C PRO A 378 -0.14 7.74 -4.26
N TRP A 379 -1.08 7.83 -5.20
CA TRP A 379 -1.84 9.04 -5.54
C TRP A 379 -1.07 10.20 -6.19
N ALA A 380 0.11 9.97 -6.78
CA ALA A 380 0.85 11.02 -7.49
C ALA A 380 0.03 11.72 -8.60
N PHE A 381 -0.83 10.97 -9.30
CA PHE A 381 -1.71 11.47 -10.36
C PHE A 381 -3.10 11.90 -9.87
N SER A 382 -3.37 11.83 -8.57
CA SER A 382 -4.71 12.15 -8.04
C SER A 382 -5.02 13.63 -8.20
N LYS A 383 -6.25 13.96 -8.60
CA LYS A 383 -6.79 15.32 -8.60
C LYS A 383 -7.40 15.72 -7.26
N ASN A 384 -7.60 14.76 -6.34
CA ASN A 384 -8.14 15.02 -5.02
C ASN A 384 -7.06 15.71 -4.14
N PRO A 385 -7.31 16.93 -3.63
CA PRO A 385 -6.31 17.68 -2.86
C PRO A 385 -5.83 16.95 -1.60
N ILE A 386 -6.71 16.19 -0.93
CA ILE A 386 -6.36 15.44 0.28
C ILE A 386 -5.41 14.30 -0.08
N LEU A 387 -5.71 13.54 -1.14
CA LEU A 387 -4.84 12.43 -1.57
C LEU A 387 -3.48 12.93 -2.08
N GLN A 388 -3.45 14.07 -2.78
CA GLN A 388 -2.20 14.74 -3.17
C GLN A 388 -1.41 15.23 -1.96
N TRP A 389 -2.08 15.78 -0.95
CA TRP A 389 -1.42 16.16 0.29
C TRP A 389 -0.79 14.94 0.97
N VAL A 390 -1.51 13.81 1.06
CA VAL A 390 -0.98 12.54 1.59
C VAL A 390 0.22 12.08 0.78
N ASN A 391 0.13 12.08 -0.56
CA ASN A 391 1.26 11.75 -1.44
C ASN A 391 2.51 12.58 -1.09
N ASN A 392 2.37 13.90 -1.04
CA ASN A 392 3.48 14.81 -0.72
C ASN A 392 4.08 14.53 0.66
N GLN A 393 3.25 14.23 1.68
CA GLN A 393 3.77 13.89 3.01
C GLN A 393 4.56 12.58 2.99
N VAL A 394 4.10 11.56 2.25
CA VAL A 394 4.82 10.27 2.15
C VAL A 394 6.16 10.43 1.43
N VAL A 395 6.20 11.23 0.36
CA VAL A 395 7.46 11.57 -0.35
C VAL A 395 8.45 12.24 0.61
N LYS A 396 8.00 13.24 1.37
CA LYS A 396 8.83 13.95 2.36
C LYS A 396 9.25 13.07 3.55
N ALA A 397 8.40 12.13 3.97
CA ALA A 397 8.67 11.22 5.07
C ALA A 397 9.78 10.20 4.73
N GLU A 398 9.73 9.63 3.53
CA GLU A 398 10.68 8.61 3.08
C GLU A 398 11.11 8.91 1.62
N PRO A 399 12.02 9.87 1.40
CA PRO A 399 12.40 10.34 0.06
C PRO A 399 13.36 9.41 -0.70
N SER A 400 13.75 8.29 -0.09
CA SER A 400 14.77 7.39 -0.67
C SER A 400 14.37 6.80 -2.01
N PHE A 401 13.09 6.50 -2.22
CA PHE A 401 12.60 6.01 -3.50
C PHE A 401 12.54 7.12 -4.54
N HIS A 402 12.10 8.32 -4.17
CA HIS A 402 12.16 9.47 -5.07
C HIS A 402 13.57 9.68 -5.62
N LYS A 403 14.60 9.69 -4.76
CA LYS A 403 16.02 9.83 -5.14
C LYS A 403 16.57 8.68 -6.01
N LYS A 404 15.95 7.49 -5.93
CA LYS A 404 16.36 6.33 -6.73
C LYS A 404 15.67 6.31 -8.09
N THR A 405 14.49 6.94 -8.18
CA THR A 405 13.67 7.00 -9.41
C THR A 405 14.04 8.20 -10.30
N PHE A 406 14.39 9.34 -9.70
CA PHE A 406 14.70 10.62 -10.36
C PHE A 406 16.02 11.19 -9.84
#